data_AF-A0A8J4QHH5-F1
#
_entry.id   AF-A0A8J4QHH5-F1
#
_cell.length_a   1.000
_cell.length_b   1.000
_cell.length_c   1.000
_cell.angle_alpha   90.00
_cell.angle_beta   90.00
_cell.angle_gamma   90.00
#
_symmetry.space_group_name_H-M   'P 1'
#
loop_
_entity.id
_entity.type
_entity.pdbx_description
1 polymer ?
#
loop_
_entity_poly.entity_id
_entity_poly.type
_entity_poly.pdbx_seq_one_letter_code
_entity_poly.pdbx_strand_id
1 'polypeptide(L)'
;MESNNNKNTETIKFLCSYGGKILPRYTDDTLRYAGGLTRVLAVDRSISFTELMVKLGEFCGSSVNLWCQLLIGDLETLISITSDDRLRRDGRRSYLRRRPAVDSQSFLLRPFRVFTFGKGRSEGNKGMKTLLGGKGANLAEMASIGLSVPPGLTISPEACQEYQLNGKNLPEGLWEEILEGLETVEKDMGAFLGDPSKPLLLSVRSGAAISMPGMMDTVLNLGLNDEVVAGLASKSGERFAYDSYRRFLDMFGDVVLGIPHTLFEEKLEMLKNAKGVNLDTELTSSDLKELVEQYKNVYLETKGEKFPSDPKQQLLLAVKAVFDSWDSSRAIKYRSINQITGLKGTAVNIQCMVFGNMGNTSGTGVLFTRNPSTGEKKLYGEFLVNAQGEDVVAGIRTPEDLDTMKSCMPEAYKELVENCEILERHYKDMMVKLKSYLLGR
;
A
#
# COMPACT_ATOMS: atom_id res chain seq x y z
N MET A 1 -6.86 -28.57 -37.72
CA MET A 1 -5.79 -27.60 -37.40
C MET A 1 -6.46 -26.28 -37.10
N GLU A 2 -6.64 -25.95 -35.83
CA GLU A 2 -7.00 -24.61 -35.40
C GLU A 2 -6.00 -24.19 -34.34
N SER A 3 -5.47 -22.98 -34.45
CA SER A 3 -4.27 -22.57 -33.73
C SER A 3 -4.64 -21.73 -32.52
N ASN A 4 -4.33 -22.23 -31.32
CA ASN A 4 -4.35 -21.42 -30.10
C ASN A 4 -3.47 -20.18 -30.30
N ASN A 5 -4.10 -19.00 -30.36
CA ASN A 5 -3.41 -17.73 -30.57
C ASN A 5 -3.61 -16.84 -29.33
N ASN A 6 -3.11 -17.35 -28.19
CA ASN A 6 -3.20 -16.69 -26.89
C ASN A 6 -2.26 -15.47 -26.85
N LYS A 7 -2.67 -14.38 -27.50
CA LYS A 7 -1.96 -13.11 -27.48
C LYS A 7 -1.94 -12.58 -26.07
N ASN A 8 -0.74 -12.29 -25.55
CA ASN A 8 -0.56 -11.66 -24.26
C ASN A 8 -1.02 -10.19 -24.36
N THR A 9 -2.26 -9.91 -23.97
CA THR A 9 -2.91 -8.60 -24.10
C THR A 9 -2.39 -7.61 -23.05
N GLU A 10 -1.28 -6.95 -23.35
CA GLU A 10 -0.84 -5.79 -22.57
C GLU A 10 -1.93 -4.71 -22.59
N THR A 11 -2.41 -4.29 -21.42
CA THR A 11 -3.41 -3.22 -21.31
C THR A 11 -2.74 -1.85 -21.10
N ILE A 12 -3.30 -0.81 -21.71
CA ILE A 12 -2.91 0.59 -21.48
C ILE A 12 -3.97 1.24 -20.60
N LYS A 13 -3.54 1.81 -19.46
CA LYS A 13 -4.38 2.59 -18.54
C LYS A 13 -4.35 4.07 -18.91
N PHE A 14 -5.52 4.64 -19.19
CA PHE A 14 -5.77 6.04 -19.50
C PHE A 14 -6.40 6.72 -18.28
N LEU A 15 -5.78 7.77 -17.74
CA LEU A 15 -6.49 8.68 -16.84
C LEU A 15 -7.46 9.52 -17.67
N CYS A 16 -8.75 9.49 -17.32
CA CYS A 16 -9.83 10.14 -18.06
C CYS A 16 -10.68 11.02 -17.12
N SER A 17 -10.68 12.33 -17.36
CA SER A 17 -11.46 13.30 -16.60
C SER A 17 -12.61 13.89 -17.44
N TYR A 18 -13.85 13.74 -16.95
CA TYR A 18 -15.08 14.15 -17.65
C TYR A 18 -16.10 14.86 -16.74
N GLY A 19 -16.96 15.68 -17.35
CA GLY A 19 -18.04 16.41 -16.67
C GLY A 19 -17.67 17.73 -15.99
N GLY A 20 -16.38 18.06 -15.86
CA GLY A 20 -15.90 19.28 -15.22
C GLY A 20 -15.77 20.49 -16.15
N LYS A 21 -15.26 21.59 -15.59
CA LYS A 21 -14.93 22.83 -16.29
C LYS A 21 -13.44 23.08 -16.23
N ILE A 22 -12.86 23.57 -17.32
CA ILE A 22 -11.55 24.22 -17.29
C ILE A 22 -11.78 25.67 -16.84
N LEU A 23 -11.05 26.10 -15.81
CA LEU A 23 -11.09 27.43 -15.21
C LEU A 23 -9.66 28.00 -15.13
N PRO A 24 -9.46 29.32 -15.22
CA PRO A 24 -8.19 29.92 -14.85
C PRO A 24 -7.89 29.69 -13.36
N ARG A 25 -6.60 29.70 -13.02
CA ARG A 25 -6.10 29.67 -11.65
C ARG A 25 -5.56 31.07 -11.31
N TYR A 26 -6.21 31.73 -10.36
CA TYR A 26 -5.99 33.13 -9.97
C TYR A 26 -4.59 33.50 -9.43
N THR A 27 -3.62 32.60 -9.48
CA THR A 27 -2.25 32.78 -8.94
C THR A 27 -1.18 32.86 -10.03
N ASP A 28 -1.46 32.37 -11.24
CA ASP A 28 -0.46 32.12 -12.28
C ASP A 28 -1.04 32.15 -13.71
N ASP A 29 -2.31 32.56 -13.88
CA ASP A 29 -3.12 32.51 -15.13
C ASP A 29 -3.24 31.13 -15.81
N THR A 30 -2.69 30.06 -15.22
CA THR A 30 -2.73 28.70 -15.78
C THR A 30 -4.15 28.14 -15.79
N LEU A 31 -4.44 27.25 -16.75
CA LEU A 31 -5.73 26.58 -16.85
C LEU A 31 -5.78 25.30 -16.00
N ARG A 32 -6.77 25.20 -15.10
CA ARG A 32 -7.02 24.04 -14.25
C ARG A 32 -8.38 23.39 -14.53
N TYR A 33 -8.43 22.06 -14.49
CA TYR A 33 -9.68 21.30 -14.51
C TYR A 33 -10.32 21.26 -13.11
N ALA A 34 -11.61 21.55 -13.01
CA ALA A 34 -12.34 21.67 -11.73
C ALA A 34 -13.79 21.16 -11.84
N GLY A 35 -14.30 20.59 -10.74
CA GLY A 35 -15.72 20.21 -10.61
C GLY A 35 -16.19 19.09 -11.53
N GLY A 36 -15.30 18.16 -11.90
CA GLY A 36 -15.64 17.00 -12.73
C GLY A 36 -15.15 15.68 -12.13
N LEU A 37 -15.66 14.58 -12.66
CA LEU A 37 -15.20 13.24 -12.30
C LEU A 37 -13.87 12.92 -12.99
N THR A 38 -13.07 12.08 -12.35
CA THR A 38 -11.86 11.48 -12.91
C THR A 38 -11.89 9.99 -12.62
N ARG A 39 -11.63 9.17 -13.64
CA ARG A 39 -11.57 7.71 -13.57
C ARG A 39 -10.39 7.22 -14.39
N VAL A 40 -9.93 5.99 -14.15
CA VAL A 40 -9.01 5.31 -15.06
C VAL A 40 -9.82 4.36 -15.95
N LEU A 41 -9.55 4.40 -17.25
CA LEU A 41 -10.05 3.47 -18.25
C LEU A 41 -8.87 2.63 -18.75
N ALA A 42 -8.92 1.31 -18.63
CA ALA A 42 -7.95 0.45 -19.30
C ALA A 42 -8.56 -0.16 -20.57
N VAL A 43 -7.73 -0.32 -21.59
CA VAL A 43 -8.06 -0.95 -22.87
C VAL A 43 -6.85 -1.73 -23.38
N ASP A 44 -7.06 -2.72 -24.26
CA ASP A 44 -5.96 -3.47 -24.87
C ASP A 44 -5.05 -2.55 -25.71
N ARG A 45 -3.74 -2.83 -25.72
CA ARG A 45 -2.72 -2.05 -26.44
C ARG A 45 -2.89 -2.03 -27.96
N SER A 46 -3.65 -2.96 -28.54
CA SER A 46 -3.97 -2.99 -29.98
C SER A 46 -5.29 -2.30 -30.36
N ILE A 47 -6.03 -1.74 -29.39
CA ILE A 47 -7.30 -1.03 -29.63
C ILE A 47 -7.15 0.06 -30.69
N SER A 48 -8.12 0.13 -31.61
CA SER A 48 -8.18 1.21 -32.60
C SER A 48 -8.73 2.50 -31.98
N PHE A 49 -8.38 3.65 -32.56
CA PHE A 49 -8.96 4.94 -32.17
C PHE A 49 -10.49 4.95 -32.29
N THR A 50 -11.04 4.35 -33.36
CA THR A 50 -12.49 4.22 -33.55
C THR A 50 -13.14 3.40 -32.43
N GLU A 51 -12.56 2.25 -32.08
CA GLU A 51 -13.08 1.38 -31.02
C GLU A 51 -12.94 2.01 -29.62
N LEU A 52 -11.82 2.71 -29.36
CA LEU A 52 -11.63 3.48 -28.13
C LEU A 52 -12.66 4.61 -28.01
N MET A 53 -12.97 5.31 -29.10
CA MET A 53 -13.96 6.38 -29.11
C MET A 53 -15.40 5.86 -28.94
N VAL A 54 -15.70 4.65 -29.43
CA VAL A 54 -16.97 3.96 -29.10
C VAL A 54 -17.03 3.61 -27.62
N LYS A 55 -16.01 2.94 -27.07
CA LYS A 55 -15.96 2.55 -25.63
C LYS A 55 -15.96 3.77 -24.69
N LEU A 56 -15.30 4.87 -25.05
CA LEU A 56 -15.39 6.14 -24.34
C LEU A 56 -16.78 6.78 -24.49
N GLY A 57 -17.43 6.63 -25.65
CA GLY A 57 -18.80 7.06 -25.89
C GLY A 57 -19.80 6.37 -24.96
N GLU A 58 -19.69 5.04 -24.85
CA GLU A 58 -20.45 4.21 -23.92
C GLU A 58 -20.16 4.62 -22.45
N PHE A 59 -18.88 4.74 -22.09
CA PHE A 59 -18.43 5.14 -20.74
C PHE A 59 -18.97 6.49 -20.28
N CYS A 60 -19.06 7.46 -21.19
CA CYS A 60 -19.56 8.80 -20.94
C CYS A 60 -21.04 8.98 -21.29
N GLY A 61 -21.74 7.93 -21.72
CA GLY A 61 -23.14 7.97 -22.16
C GLY A 61 -23.42 8.99 -23.28
N SER A 62 -22.40 9.37 -24.05
CA SER A 62 -22.45 10.40 -25.09
C SER A 62 -21.13 10.47 -25.88
N SER A 63 -21.18 10.93 -27.13
CA SER A 63 -19.97 11.11 -27.95
C SER A 63 -18.98 12.12 -27.35
N VAL A 64 -17.68 11.82 -27.46
CA VAL A 64 -16.62 12.44 -26.65
C VAL A 64 -15.34 12.64 -27.46
N ASN A 65 -14.75 13.84 -27.43
CA ASN A 65 -13.50 14.17 -28.11
C ASN A 65 -12.27 13.98 -27.21
N LEU A 66 -11.40 13.02 -27.52
CA LEU A 66 -10.22 12.69 -26.71
C LEU A 66 -9.12 13.76 -26.82
N TRP A 67 -8.77 14.43 -25.70
CA TRP A 67 -7.63 15.36 -25.63
C TRP A 67 -6.55 14.81 -24.70
N CYS A 68 -5.29 14.84 -25.09
CA CYS A 68 -4.18 14.24 -24.34
C CYS A 68 -3.07 15.25 -24.02
N GLN A 69 -2.43 15.09 -22.86
CA GLN A 69 -1.31 15.94 -22.43
C GLN A 69 0.03 15.38 -22.94
N LEU A 70 0.88 16.24 -23.49
CA LEU A 70 2.25 15.87 -23.92
C LEU A 70 3.19 15.59 -22.74
N LEU A 71 4.18 14.72 -22.97
CA LEU A 71 5.19 14.30 -21.98
C LEU A 71 6.40 15.24 -21.84
N ILE A 72 6.55 16.25 -22.72
CA ILE A 72 7.78 17.06 -22.86
C ILE A 72 7.46 18.57 -22.83
N GLY A 73 6.39 18.96 -22.14
CA GLY A 73 5.96 20.34 -21.99
C GLY A 73 5.24 20.56 -20.66
N ASP A 74 4.98 21.82 -20.34
CA ASP A 74 4.19 22.18 -19.15
C ASP A 74 2.73 21.74 -19.30
N LEU A 75 1.92 21.91 -18.24
CA LEU A 75 0.53 21.44 -18.08
C LEU A 75 -0.50 21.99 -19.10
N GLU A 76 -0.05 22.73 -20.11
CA GLU A 76 -0.86 23.66 -20.90
C GLU A 76 -1.19 23.17 -22.31
N THR A 77 -0.40 22.25 -22.88
CA THR A 77 -0.61 21.75 -24.25
C THR A 77 -1.44 20.46 -24.28
N LEU A 78 -2.76 20.63 -24.41
CA LEU A 78 -3.70 19.54 -24.70
C LEU A 78 -3.86 19.35 -26.22
N ILE A 79 -3.54 18.16 -26.73
CA ILE A 79 -3.66 17.79 -28.14
C ILE A 79 -4.88 16.90 -28.35
N SER A 80 -5.75 17.23 -29.31
CA SER A 80 -6.82 16.35 -29.75
C SER A 80 -6.26 15.11 -30.46
N ILE A 81 -6.59 13.92 -29.96
CA ILE A 81 -6.33 12.66 -30.65
C ILE A 81 -7.48 12.42 -31.62
N THR A 82 -7.15 12.18 -32.89
CA THR A 82 -8.11 12.02 -34.00
C THR A 82 -7.77 10.84 -34.92
N SER A 83 -6.78 10.02 -34.54
CA SER A 83 -6.25 8.91 -35.35
C SER A 83 -5.41 7.95 -34.51
N ASP A 84 -5.26 6.71 -34.97
CA ASP A 84 -4.46 5.65 -34.34
C ASP A 84 -2.99 6.05 -34.14
N ASP A 85 -2.38 6.76 -35.09
CA ASP A 85 -0.99 7.19 -34.99
C ASP A 85 -0.76 8.22 -33.86
N ARG A 86 -1.74 9.08 -33.60
CA ARG A 86 -1.73 9.97 -32.43
C ARG A 86 -2.03 9.20 -31.14
N LEU A 87 -2.97 8.27 -31.16
CA LEU A 87 -3.31 7.45 -30.00
C LEU A 87 -2.09 6.65 -29.50
N ARG A 88 -1.34 6.04 -30.42
CA ARG A 88 -0.15 5.22 -30.15
C ARG A 88 1.06 6.04 -29.67
N ARG A 89 1.14 7.33 -30.00
CA ARG A 89 2.23 8.24 -29.58
C ARG A 89 1.90 8.96 -28.27
N ASP A 90 0.74 9.60 -28.23
CA ASP A 90 0.44 10.67 -27.29
C ASP A 90 -0.43 10.19 -26.09
N GLY A 91 -1.14 9.07 -26.23
CA GLY A 91 -2.32 8.68 -25.44
C GLY A 91 -2.21 8.45 -23.92
N ARG A 92 -1.14 8.85 -23.24
CA ARG A 92 -0.88 8.45 -21.83
C ARG A 92 -1.65 9.24 -20.74
N ARG A 93 -2.37 10.33 -21.05
CA ARG A 93 -3.19 11.07 -20.04
C ARG A 93 -4.17 12.08 -20.64
N SER A 94 -5.48 11.91 -20.42
CA SER A 94 -6.51 12.56 -21.23
C SER A 94 -7.70 13.22 -20.51
N TYR A 95 -8.18 14.34 -21.06
CA TYR A 95 -9.24 15.21 -20.52
C TYR A 95 -10.35 15.46 -21.56
N LEU A 96 -11.58 15.79 -21.11
CA LEU A 96 -12.77 15.73 -21.97
C LEU A 96 -13.79 16.88 -21.79
N ARG A 97 -14.46 17.29 -22.90
CA ARG A 97 -15.44 18.40 -22.96
C ARG A 97 -16.61 18.09 -23.93
N ARG A 98 -17.78 18.73 -23.71
CA ARG A 98 -19.14 18.21 -24.05
C ARG A 98 -20.00 19.11 -24.96
N ARG A 99 -20.84 18.50 -25.83
CA ARG A 99 -22.20 18.94 -26.25
C ARG A 99 -23.05 17.70 -26.67
N PRO A 100 -24.40 17.78 -26.79
CA PRO A 100 -25.32 16.61 -26.81
C PRO A 100 -25.52 15.96 -28.20
N ALA A 101 -25.95 14.69 -28.36
CA ALA A 101 -26.16 13.57 -27.40
C ALA A 101 -25.62 12.20 -27.95
N VAL A 102 -26.32 11.06 -28.18
CA VAL A 102 -27.72 10.52 -28.07
C VAL A 102 -27.63 9.01 -27.66
N ASP A 103 -28.74 8.38 -27.29
CA ASP A 103 -28.98 6.93 -27.04
C ASP A 103 -28.42 5.95 -28.12
N SER A 104 -28.18 4.65 -27.87
CA SER A 104 -28.04 3.88 -26.60
C SER A 104 -27.52 2.44 -26.88
N GLN A 105 -26.77 1.84 -25.94
CA GLN A 105 -26.82 0.44 -25.47
C GLN A 105 -25.64 0.20 -24.48
N SER A 106 -25.68 -0.87 -23.68
CA SER A 106 -24.96 -0.93 -22.39
C SER A 106 -23.95 -2.06 -22.24
N PHE A 107 -22.66 -1.72 -22.07
CA PHE A 107 -21.63 -2.57 -21.48
C PHE A 107 -21.12 -1.98 -20.15
N LEU A 108 -20.98 -2.82 -19.12
CA LEU A 108 -20.62 -2.38 -17.76
C LEU A 108 -19.10 -2.20 -17.58
N LEU A 109 -18.61 -1.01 -17.90
CA LEU A 109 -17.22 -0.61 -17.63
C LEU A 109 -17.00 -0.38 -16.12
N ARG A 110 -16.37 -1.38 -15.47
CA ARG A 110 -15.99 -1.31 -14.04
C ARG A 110 -14.86 -0.29 -13.82
N PRO A 111 -14.89 0.49 -12.72
CA PRO A 111 -13.78 1.39 -12.37
C PRO A 111 -12.57 0.57 -11.90
N PHE A 112 -11.36 1.01 -12.25
CA PHE A 112 -10.14 0.41 -11.70
C PHE A 112 -9.98 0.74 -10.22
N ARG A 113 -9.72 -0.29 -9.42
CA ARG A 113 -9.72 -0.26 -7.95
C ARG A 113 -8.34 -0.51 -7.36
N VAL A 114 -7.43 -1.16 -8.09
CA VAL A 114 -6.04 -1.45 -7.66
C VAL A 114 -5.01 -0.65 -8.45
N PHE A 115 -4.03 -0.08 -7.73
CA PHE A 115 -2.98 0.79 -8.25
C PHE A 115 -1.60 0.37 -7.72
N THR A 116 -0.67 0.00 -8.59
CA THR A 116 0.68 -0.46 -8.21
C THR A 116 1.69 0.68 -8.04
N PHE A 117 2.72 0.45 -7.22
CA PHE A 117 3.88 1.33 -7.05
C PHE A 117 5.15 0.52 -6.78
N GLY A 118 6.30 1.01 -7.28
CA GLY A 118 7.61 0.39 -7.16
C GLY A 118 8.73 1.35 -7.56
N LYS A 119 9.99 0.93 -7.52
CA LYS A 119 11.14 1.82 -7.74
C LYS A 119 11.09 2.49 -9.13
N GLY A 120 10.83 3.80 -9.17
CA GLY A 120 10.72 4.59 -10.40
C GLY A 120 9.43 4.36 -11.22
N ARG A 121 8.42 3.66 -10.68
CA ARG A 121 7.14 3.38 -11.37
C ARG A 121 5.97 3.51 -10.41
N SER A 122 4.89 4.17 -10.84
CA SER A 122 3.63 4.17 -10.10
C SER A 122 2.45 4.50 -11.00
N GLU A 123 1.31 3.91 -10.69
CA GLU A 123 0.01 4.21 -11.32
C GLU A 123 -0.73 5.35 -10.58
N GLY A 124 -0.20 5.79 -9.44
CA GLY A 124 -0.71 6.89 -8.62
C GLY A 124 0.07 8.21 -8.73
N ASN A 125 -0.17 9.13 -7.79
CA ASN A 125 0.62 10.34 -7.47
C ASN A 125 -0.04 11.11 -6.30
N LYS A 126 0.65 12.13 -5.78
CA LYS A 126 0.21 12.98 -4.65
C LYS A 126 -1.13 13.70 -4.87
N GLY A 127 -1.58 13.86 -6.12
CA GLY A 127 -2.88 14.45 -6.45
C GLY A 127 -4.07 13.52 -6.22
N MET A 128 -3.85 12.20 -6.16
CA MET A 128 -4.90 11.18 -6.14
C MET A 128 -5.33 10.78 -4.70
N LYS A 129 -5.19 11.68 -3.71
CA LYS A 129 -5.52 11.40 -2.28
C LYS A 129 -6.95 10.91 -2.04
N THR A 130 -7.90 11.30 -2.88
CA THR A 130 -9.30 10.82 -2.82
C THR A 130 -9.45 9.36 -3.27
N LEU A 131 -8.60 8.89 -4.20
CA LEU A 131 -8.67 7.57 -4.85
C LEU A 131 -7.66 6.56 -4.27
N LEU A 132 -6.61 7.03 -3.59
CA LEU A 132 -5.53 6.21 -3.01
C LEU A 132 -5.36 6.39 -1.49
N GLY A 133 -6.19 7.24 -0.88
CA GLY A 133 -5.93 7.74 0.47
C GLY A 133 -4.68 8.64 0.54
N GLY A 134 -4.42 9.20 1.73
CA GLY A 134 -3.22 10.00 1.97
C GLY A 134 -1.93 9.16 1.91
N LYS A 135 -1.97 7.93 2.44
CA LYS A 135 -0.81 7.01 2.44
C LYS A 135 -0.46 6.53 1.04
N GLY A 136 -1.42 6.00 0.28
CA GLY A 136 -1.19 5.48 -1.07
C GLY A 136 -0.76 6.55 -2.07
N ALA A 137 -1.36 7.75 -2.00
CA ALA A 137 -0.94 8.88 -2.83
C ALA A 137 0.51 9.33 -2.54
N ASN A 138 0.94 9.31 -1.27
CA ASN A 138 2.32 9.63 -0.90
C ASN A 138 3.30 8.50 -1.26
N LEU A 139 2.94 7.22 -1.08
CA LEU A 139 3.73 6.07 -1.52
C LEU A 139 3.96 6.12 -3.04
N ALA A 140 2.90 6.39 -3.80
CA ALA A 140 2.95 6.57 -5.25
C ALA A 140 3.85 7.73 -5.68
N GLU A 141 3.81 8.87 -4.99
CA GLU A 141 4.69 10.00 -5.29
C GLU A 141 6.16 9.70 -4.94
N MET A 142 6.43 9.09 -3.78
CA MET A 142 7.79 8.72 -3.39
C MET A 142 8.41 7.70 -4.36
N ALA A 143 7.60 6.76 -4.86
CA ALA A 143 7.97 5.81 -5.90
C ALA A 143 8.25 6.50 -7.26
N SER A 144 7.42 7.47 -7.66
CA SER A 144 7.55 8.18 -8.95
C SER A 144 8.73 9.15 -8.99
N ILE A 145 9.11 9.75 -7.86
CA ILE A 145 10.31 10.61 -7.75
C ILE A 145 11.61 9.83 -7.49
N GLY A 146 11.55 8.50 -7.55
CA GLY A 146 12.72 7.62 -7.55
C GLY A 146 13.29 7.24 -6.18
N LEU A 147 12.59 7.52 -5.07
CA LEU A 147 13.05 7.11 -3.73
C LEU A 147 13.01 5.57 -3.60
N SER A 148 13.87 5.04 -2.73
CA SER A 148 13.89 3.62 -2.34
C SER A 148 12.66 3.26 -1.49
N VAL A 149 11.53 3.02 -2.15
CA VAL A 149 10.25 2.55 -1.58
C VAL A 149 10.07 1.06 -1.92
N PRO A 150 9.80 0.16 -0.94
CA PRO A 150 9.46 -1.24 -1.24
C PRO A 150 8.20 -1.32 -2.12
N PRO A 151 8.16 -2.19 -3.14
CA PRO A 151 7.04 -2.27 -4.07
C PRO A 151 5.75 -2.74 -3.37
N GLY A 152 4.62 -2.38 -3.95
CA GLY A 152 3.31 -2.63 -3.39
C GLY A 152 2.16 -2.19 -4.29
N LEU A 153 0.95 -2.24 -3.73
CA LEU A 153 -0.28 -1.80 -4.35
C LEU A 153 -1.19 -1.09 -3.35
N THR A 154 -2.03 -0.20 -3.85
CA THR A 154 -3.11 0.46 -3.11
C THR A 154 -4.45 0.06 -3.71
N ILE A 155 -5.32 -0.50 -2.87
CA ILE A 155 -6.74 -0.71 -3.16
C ILE A 155 -7.51 0.57 -2.76
N SER A 156 -8.36 1.09 -3.65
CA SER A 156 -9.03 2.38 -3.51
C SER A 156 -10.12 2.48 -2.42
N PRO A 157 -10.41 3.69 -1.90
CA PRO A 157 -11.62 3.96 -1.09
C PRO A 157 -12.94 3.65 -1.79
N GLU A 158 -12.98 3.70 -3.12
CA GLU A 158 -14.09 3.27 -3.95
C GLU A 158 -14.39 1.77 -3.77
N ALA A 159 -13.36 0.91 -3.72
CA ALA A 159 -13.55 -0.52 -3.44
C ALA A 159 -14.06 -0.77 -2.01
N CYS A 160 -13.63 0.03 -1.03
CA CYS A 160 -14.19 0.02 0.31
C CYS A 160 -15.67 0.43 0.33
N GLN A 161 -16.07 1.39 -0.51
CA GLN A 161 -17.46 1.82 -0.65
C GLN A 161 -18.31 0.72 -1.29
N GLU A 162 -17.81 0.09 -2.36
CA GLU A 162 -18.45 -1.06 -3.02
C GLU A 162 -18.62 -2.24 -2.03
N TYR A 163 -17.61 -2.54 -1.21
CA TYR A 163 -17.68 -3.57 -0.16
C TYR A 163 -18.82 -3.33 0.84
N GLN A 164 -18.92 -2.11 1.40
CA GLN A 164 -19.97 -1.79 2.36
C GLN A 164 -21.37 -1.79 1.72
N LEU A 165 -21.50 -1.29 0.48
CA LEU A 165 -22.77 -1.33 -0.27
C LEU A 165 -23.19 -2.75 -0.67
N ASN A 166 -22.25 -3.65 -0.91
CA ASN A 166 -22.46 -5.05 -1.24
C ASN A 166 -22.64 -5.95 0.02
N GLY A 167 -23.09 -5.37 1.13
CA GLY A 167 -23.36 -6.10 2.38
C GLY A 167 -22.12 -6.76 2.99
N LYS A 168 -20.96 -6.10 2.91
CA LYS A 168 -19.64 -6.61 3.37
C LYS A 168 -19.13 -7.83 2.60
N ASN A 169 -19.43 -7.87 1.29
CA ASN A 169 -18.84 -8.82 0.35
C ASN A 169 -17.95 -8.08 -0.64
N LEU A 170 -16.78 -8.64 -0.97
CA LEU A 170 -15.89 -8.02 -1.95
C LEU A 170 -16.61 -7.92 -3.31
N PRO A 171 -16.57 -6.77 -3.98
CA PRO A 171 -17.21 -6.61 -5.28
C PRO A 171 -16.48 -7.44 -6.35
N GLU A 172 -17.26 -7.90 -7.34
CA GLU A 172 -16.79 -8.82 -8.37
C GLU A 172 -15.61 -8.25 -9.19
N GLY A 173 -14.62 -9.10 -9.49
CA GLY A 173 -13.38 -8.72 -10.19
C GLY A 173 -12.31 -8.06 -9.30
N LEU A 174 -12.62 -7.69 -8.05
CA LEU A 174 -11.65 -7.00 -7.19
C LEU A 174 -10.54 -7.93 -6.70
N TRP A 175 -10.84 -9.20 -6.47
CA TRP A 175 -9.85 -10.17 -6.00
C TRP A 175 -8.83 -10.47 -7.10
N GLU A 176 -9.30 -10.53 -8.34
CA GLU A 176 -8.53 -10.68 -9.56
C GLU A 176 -7.60 -9.47 -9.77
N GLU A 177 -8.11 -8.23 -9.64
CA GLU A 177 -7.29 -7.00 -9.65
C GLU A 177 -6.20 -7.00 -8.55
N ILE A 178 -6.49 -7.54 -7.36
CA ILE A 178 -5.52 -7.65 -6.26
C ILE A 178 -4.43 -8.66 -6.61
N LEU A 179 -4.77 -9.78 -7.23
CA LEU A 179 -3.81 -10.80 -7.66
C LEU A 179 -2.93 -10.33 -8.82
N GLU A 180 -3.47 -9.61 -9.81
CA GLU A 180 -2.67 -8.96 -10.88
C GLU A 180 -1.67 -7.95 -10.31
N GLY A 181 -2.10 -7.16 -9.32
CA GLY A 181 -1.21 -6.25 -8.60
C GLY A 181 -0.15 -6.98 -7.78
N LEU A 182 -0.51 -8.08 -7.10
CA LEU A 182 0.43 -8.91 -6.35
C LEU A 182 1.49 -9.54 -7.25
N GLU A 183 1.10 -10.12 -8.39
CA GLU A 183 2.03 -10.66 -9.37
C GLU A 183 3.06 -9.61 -9.83
N THR A 184 2.68 -8.34 -9.89
CA THR A 184 3.59 -7.24 -10.24
C THR A 184 4.61 -6.99 -9.13
N VAL A 185 4.21 -7.09 -7.85
CA VAL A 185 5.11 -7.01 -6.69
C VAL A 185 6.04 -8.22 -6.62
N GLU A 186 5.55 -9.43 -6.91
CA GLU A 186 6.35 -10.66 -6.95
C GLU A 186 7.43 -10.58 -8.04
N LYS A 187 7.07 -10.11 -9.23
CA LYS A 187 8.01 -9.91 -10.36
C LYS A 187 9.05 -8.83 -10.06
N ASP A 188 8.68 -7.75 -9.37
CA ASP A 188 9.60 -6.67 -8.97
C ASP A 188 10.55 -7.09 -7.83
N MET A 189 10.14 -8.00 -6.95
CA MET A 189 10.97 -8.52 -5.85
C MET A 189 11.76 -9.79 -6.22
N GLY A 190 11.35 -10.52 -7.26
CA GLY A 190 11.90 -11.84 -7.59
C GLY A 190 11.58 -12.93 -6.55
N ALA A 191 10.51 -12.73 -5.78
CA ALA A 191 10.07 -13.55 -4.63
C ALA A 191 8.55 -13.73 -4.67
N PHE A 192 8.04 -14.84 -4.14
CA PHE A 192 6.65 -15.27 -4.30
C PHE A 192 5.93 -15.47 -2.96
N LEU A 193 4.65 -15.14 -2.92
CA LEU A 193 3.83 -15.21 -1.71
C LEU A 193 3.52 -16.68 -1.41
N GLY A 194 4.18 -17.23 -0.38
CA GLY A 194 4.05 -18.62 0.03
C GLY A 194 5.18 -19.56 -0.43
N ASP A 195 6.22 -19.06 -1.12
CA ASP A 195 7.38 -19.86 -1.53
C ASP A 195 8.47 -19.89 -0.43
N PRO A 196 8.75 -21.04 0.22
CA PRO A 196 9.81 -21.14 1.24
C PRO A 196 11.21 -20.84 0.71
N SER A 197 11.45 -21.11 -0.58
CA SER A 197 12.75 -20.90 -1.23
C SER A 197 12.99 -19.43 -1.57
N LYS A 198 11.93 -18.64 -1.79
CA LYS A 198 11.98 -17.19 -2.09
C LYS A 198 10.76 -16.46 -1.50
N PRO A 199 10.67 -16.32 -0.17
CA PRO A 199 9.45 -15.85 0.48
C PRO A 199 9.23 -14.36 0.27
N LEU A 200 8.14 -14.00 -0.41
CA LEU A 200 7.57 -12.66 -0.32
C LEU A 200 6.67 -12.59 0.92
N LEU A 201 6.95 -11.63 1.79
CA LEU A 201 6.09 -11.28 2.94
C LEU A 201 5.56 -9.86 2.77
N LEU A 202 4.37 -9.62 3.27
CA LEU A 202 3.60 -8.39 3.03
C LEU A 202 3.25 -7.67 4.34
N SER A 203 3.06 -6.36 4.25
CA SER A 203 2.37 -5.54 5.24
C SER A 203 1.04 -5.06 4.67
N VAL A 204 0.00 -4.99 5.51
CA VAL A 204 -1.34 -4.51 5.13
C VAL A 204 -1.69 -3.33 6.03
N ARG A 205 -1.96 -2.16 5.41
CA ARG A 205 -2.04 -0.87 6.12
C ARG A 205 -3.23 -0.03 5.66
N SER A 206 -4.14 0.26 6.58
CA SER A 206 -5.28 1.18 6.37
C SER A 206 -4.80 2.59 5.98
N GLY A 207 -5.57 3.31 5.17
CA GLY A 207 -5.23 4.68 4.74
C GLY A 207 -6.40 5.43 4.10
N ALA A 208 -7.13 6.21 4.88
CA ALA A 208 -8.14 7.15 4.38
C ALA A 208 -7.49 8.39 3.71
N ALA A 209 -8.30 9.21 3.03
CA ALA A 209 -7.85 10.44 2.36
C ALA A 209 -7.28 11.52 3.33
N ILE A 210 -7.69 11.45 4.59
CA ILE A 210 -7.20 12.23 5.73
C ILE A 210 -6.76 11.28 6.86
N SER A 211 -6.00 11.76 7.82
CA SER A 211 -5.64 10.94 9.00
C SER A 211 -6.88 10.66 9.85
N MET A 212 -7.08 9.40 10.23
CA MET A 212 -8.18 8.97 11.11
C MET A 212 -7.68 7.95 12.15
N PRO A 213 -7.58 8.32 13.44
CA PRO A 213 -7.34 7.39 14.53
C PRO A 213 -8.49 6.37 14.66
N GLY A 214 -8.15 5.09 14.87
CA GLY A 214 -9.16 4.02 15.04
C GLY A 214 -9.65 3.37 13.75
N MET A 215 -8.97 3.62 12.63
CA MET A 215 -8.87 2.65 11.53
C MET A 215 -8.04 1.43 11.98
N MET A 216 -8.16 0.30 11.26
CA MET A 216 -7.34 -0.91 11.51
C MET A 216 -5.85 -0.58 11.59
N ASP A 217 -5.20 -1.15 12.59
CA ASP A 217 -3.76 -1.06 12.79
C ASP A 217 -2.98 -1.80 11.68
N THR A 218 -1.64 -1.70 11.69
CA THR A 218 -0.81 -2.31 10.63
C THR A 218 -0.61 -3.79 10.92
N VAL A 219 -0.95 -4.66 9.96
CA VAL A 219 -0.50 -6.05 9.96
C VAL A 219 0.85 -6.12 9.25
N LEU A 220 1.85 -6.76 9.86
CA LEU A 220 3.17 -7.05 9.32
C LEU A 220 3.34 -8.55 9.04
N ASN A 221 4.42 -8.91 8.34
CA ASN A 221 4.86 -10.31 8.15
C ASN A 221 3.82 -11.26 7.50
N LEU A 222 2.81 -10.72 6.79
CA LEU A 222 1.75 -11.51 6.17
C LEU A 222 2.31 -12.40 5.06
N GLY A 223 1.87 -13.66 5.04
CA GLY A 223 2.39 -14.73 4.20
C GLY A 223 3.24 -15.75 4.96
N LEU A 224 3.50 -15.55 6.26
CA LEU A 224 4.13 -16.58 7.09
C LEU A 224 3.19 -17.76 7.35
N ASN A 225 3.76 -18.95 7.22
CA ASN A 225 3.22 -20.25 7.64
C ASN A 225 4.41 -21.17 7.98
N ASP A 226 4.16 -22.43 8.33
CA ASP A 226 5.21 -23.36 8.77
C ASP A 226 6.30 -23.67 7.74
N GLU A 227 5.96 -23.69 6.46
CA GLU A 227 6.93 -23.91 5.39
C GLU A 227 7.75 -22.64 5.14
N VAL A 228 7.07 -21.50 5.04
CA VAL A 228 7.66 -20.18 4.81
C VAL A 228 8.56 -19.73 5.97
N VAL A 229 8.19 -20.01 7.23
CA VAL A 229 9.02 -19.68 8.40
C VAL A 229 10.28 -20.54 8.46
N ALA A 230 10.22 -21.82 8.06
CA ALA A 230 11.39 -22.67 7.94
C ALA A 230 12.33 -22.19 6.81
N GLY A 231 11.75 -21.79 5.67
CA GLY A 231 12.47 -21.13 4.59
C GLY A 231 13.17 -19.84 5.03
N LEU A 232 12.46 -18.96 5.75
CA LEU A 232 12.99 -17.72 6.30
C LEU A 232 14.09 -17.97 7.35
N ALA A 233 13.89 -18.95 8.24
CA ALA A 233 14.87 -19.37 9.25
C ALA A 233 16.19 -19.82 8.63
N SER A 234 16.14 -20.55 7.51
CA SER A 234 17.33 -21.03 6.79
C SER A 234 18.21 -19.92 6.21
N LYS A 235 17.62 -18.74 5.92
CA LYS A 235 18.32 -17.59 5.32
C LYS A 235 18.71 -16.52 6.34
N SER A 236 17.83 -16.27 7.30
CA SER A 236 17.87 -15.08 8.16
C SER A 236 18.01 -15.42 9.65
N GLY A 237 18.20 -16.70 9.97
CA GLY A 237 18.36 -17.23 11.34
C GLY A 237 17.03 -17.56 12.01
N GLU A 238 17.00 -18.70 12.72
CA GLU A 238 15.76 -19.22 13.32
C GLU A 238 15.08 -18.23 14.26
N ARG A 239 15.84 -17.60 15.16
CA ARG A 239 15.27 -16.73 16.20
C ARG A 239 14.48 -15.57 15.61
N PHE A 240 15.00 -14.95 14.55
CA PHE A 240 14.32 -13.88 13.83
C PHE A 240 13.04 -14.38 13.13
N ALA A 241 13.11 -15.54 12.48
CA ALA A 241 11.97 -16.08 11.74
C ALA A 241 10.81 -16.46 12.68
N TYR A 242 11.08 -17.17 13.79
CA TYR A 242 10.06 -17.58 14.74
C TYR A 242 9.57 -16.43 15.64
N ASP A 243 10.40 -15.42 15.97
CA ASP A 243 9.89 -14.18 16.61
C ASP A 243 8.97 -13.39 15.66
N SER A 244 9.33 -13.31 14.38
CA SER A 244 8.47 -12.67 13.36
C SER A 244 7.16 -13.44 13.15
N TYR A 245 7.16 -14.78 13.34
CA TYR A 245 5.96 -15.61 13.19
C TYR A 245 5.06 -15.56 14.43
N ARG A 246 5.59 -15.60 15.67
CA ARG A 246 4.74 -15.42 16.88
C ARG A 246 4.09 -14.04 16.91
N ARG A 247 4.83 -12.97 16.56
CA ARG A 247 4.25 -11.61 16.40
C ARG A 247 3.18 -11.57 15.31
N PHE A 248 3.37 -12.28 14.19
CA PHE A 248 2.33 -12.35 13.15
C PHE A 248 1.07 -13.09 13.60
N LEU A 249 1.22 -14.20 14.33
CA LEU A 249 0.09 -14.97 14.85
C LEU A 249 -0.76 -14.14 15.83
N ASP A 250 -0.14 -13.38 16.72
CA ASP A 250 -0.81 -12.44 17.62
C ASP A 250 -1.49 -11.29 16.83
N MET A 251 -0.70 -10.54 16.06
CA MET A 251 -1.15 -9.37 15.30
C MET A 251 -2.23 -9.68 14.25
N PHE A 252 -2.19 -10.85 13.61
CA PHE A 252 -3.26 -11.30 12.71
C PHE A 252 -4.48 -11.79 13.51
N GLY A 253 -4.26 -12.43 14.66
CA GLY A 253 -5.31 -12.91 15.54
C GLY A 253 -6.18 -11.77 16.06
N ASP A 254 -5.56 -10.75 16.67
CA ASP A 254 -6.26 -9.58 17.19
C ASP A 254 -6.84 -8.73 16.06
N VAL A 255 -5.98 -8.25 15.15
CA VAL A 255 -6.36 -7.16 14.23
C VAL A 255 -7.19 -7.66 13.03
N VAL A 256 -7.06 -8.93 12.61
CA VAL A 256 -7.83 -9.51 11.48
C VAL A 256 -9.02 -10.36 11.94
N LEU A 257 -8.85 -11.17 13.00
CA LEU A 257 -9.90 -12.11 13.46
C LEU A 257 -10.61 -11.68 14.75
N GLY A 258 -10.13 -10.66 15.47
CA GLY A 258 -10.69 -10.27 16.78
C GLY A 258 -10.50 -11.37 17.84
N ILE A 259 -9.30 -11.92 17.94
CA ILE A 259 -8.83 -12.76 19.05
C ILE A 259 -8.05 -11.84 20.00
N PRO A 260 -8.53 -11.53 21.22
CA PRO A 260 -7.88 -10.52 22.06
C PRO A 260 -6.39 -10.80 22.30
N HIS A 261 -5.54 -9.82 22.00
CA HIS A 261 -4.09 -9.81 22.23
C HIS A 261 -3.67 -10.39 23.61
N THR A 262 -4.46 -10.14 24.66
CA THR A 262 -4.23 -10.68 26.02
C THR A 262 -4.09 -12.21 26.06
N LEU A 263 -4.76 -12.95 25.18
CA LEU A 263 -4.68 -14.41 25.11
C LEU A 263 -3.34 -14.90 24.55
N PHE A 264 -2.64 -14.07 23.76
CA PHE A 264 -1.29 -14.36 23.26
C PHE A 264 -0.22 -13.94 24.29
N GLU A 265 -0.43 -12.82 24.97
CA GLU A 265 0.40 -12.41 26.11
C GLU A 265 0.35 -13.41 27.28
N GLU A 266 -0.82 -13.98 27.60
CA GLU A 266 -0.96 -15.02 28.63
C GLU A 266 -0.05 -16.23 28.35
N LYS A 267 -0.02 -16.73 27.11
CA LYS A 267 0.87 -17.87 26.74
C LYS A 267 2.36 -17.45 26.77
N LEU A 268 2.67 -16.23 26.36
CA LEU A 268 4.05 -15.69 26.38
C LEU A 268 4.57 -15.52 27.81
N GLU A 269 3.78 -14.93 28.71
CA GLU A 269 4.14 -14.80 30.13
C GLU A 269 4.23 -16.17 30.82
N MET A 270 3.30 -17.09 30.54
CA MET A 270 3.42 -18.47 31.02
C MET A 270 4.75 -19.13 30.59
N LEU A 271 5.17 -18.92 29.33
CA LEU A 271 6.43 -19.45 28.84
C LEU A 271 7.65 -18.76 29.48
N LYS A 272 7.66 -17.42 29.58
CA LYS A 272 8.76 -16.68 30.24
C LYS A 272 8.95 -17.11 31.69
N ASN A 273 7.86 -17.23 32.45
CA ASN A 273 7.87 -17.75 33.82
C ASN A 273 8.37 -19.21 33.89
N ALA A 274 7.96 -20.08 32.95
CA ALA A 274 8.41 -21.48 32.91
C ALA A 274 9.90 -21.66 32.54
N LYS A 275 10.49 -20.70 31.80
CA LYS A 275 11.92 -20.69 31.44
C LYS A 275 12.77 -19.86 32.42
N GLY A 276 12.16 -19.12 33.35
CA GLY A 276 12.85 -18.29 34.34
C GLY A 276 13.45 -16.99 33.77
N VAL A 277 12.89 -16.46 32.69
CA VAL A 277 13.34 -15.24 32.00
C VAL A 277 12.36 -14.08 32.21
N ASN A 278 12.82 -12.84 32.06
CA ASN A 278 11.99 -11.65 32.26
C ASN A 278 11.68 -10.91 30.95
N LEU A 279 12.54 -11.04 29.94
CA LEU A 279 12.45 -10.31 28.68
C LEU A 279 12.26 -11.26 27.50
N ASP A 280 11.38 -10.89 26.57
CA ASP A 280 11.17 -11.57 25.28
C ASP A 280 12.46 -11.82 24.49
N THR A 281 13.49 -10.99 24.68
CA THR A 281 14.82 -11.12 24.06
C THR A 281 15.63 -12.31 24.57
N GLU A 282 15.34 -12.79 25.78
CA GLU A 282 16.04 -13.91 26.43
C GLU A 282 15.55 -15.28 25.93
N LEU A 283 14.36 -15.35 25.32
CA LEU A 283 13.81 -16.57 24.73
C LEU A 283 14.66 -17.08 23.55
N THR A 284 14.88 -18.39 23.47
CA THR A 284 15.65 -19.07 22.42
C THR A 284 14.80 -19.37 21.17
N SER A 285 15.41 -19.79 20.06
CA SER A 285 14.64 -20.22 18.88
C SER A 285 13.79 -21.47 19.15
N SER A 286 14.22 -22.35 20.07
CA SER A 286 13.43 -23.48 20.58
C SER A 286 12.18 -23.01 21.34
N ASP A 287 12.30 -22.01 22.21
CA ASP A 287 11.17 -21.48 22.97
C ASP A 287 10.18 -20.73 22.05
N LEU A 288 10.69 -20.01 21.06
CA LEU A 288 9.84 -19.32 20.06
C LEU A 288 9.11 -20.33 19.14
N LYS A 289 9.72 -21.47 18.82
CA LYS A 289 9.04 -22.60 18.14
C LYS A 289 7.92 -23.19 19.00
N GLU A 290 8.18 -23.39 20.29
CA GLU A 290 7.17 -23.85 21.26
C GLU A 290 6.00 -22.86 21.36
N LEU A 291 6.31 -21.56 21.46
CA LEU A 291 5.32 -20.48 21.56
C LEU A 291 4.45 -20.36 20.30
N VAL A 292 5.01 -20.57 19.11
CA VAL A 292 4.25 -20.58 17.84
C VAL A 292 3.14 -21.63 17.85
N GLU A 293 3.40 -22.84 18.36
CA GLU A 293 2.34 -23.86 18.49
C GLU A 293 1.32 -23.48 19.58
N GLN A 294 1.75 -22.92 20.70
CA GLN A 294 0.82 -22.40 21.72
C GLN A 294 -0.09 -21.29 21.16
N TYR A 295 0.44 -20.40 20.33
CA TYR A 295 -0.32 -19.33 19.67
C TYR A 295 -1.30 -19.88 18.63
N LYS A 296 -0.94 -20.90 17.83
CA LYS A 296 -1.89 -21.59 16.93
C LYS A 296 -3.05 -22.23 17.70
N ASN A 297 -2.82 -22.72 18.92
CA ASN A 297 -3.87 -23.26 19.77
C ASN A 297 -4.84 -22.16 20.25
N VAL A 298 -4.39 -20.92 20.50
CA VAL A 298 -5.30 -19.80 20.84
C VAL A 298 -6.36 -19.56 19.75
N TYR A 299 -6.01 -19.71 18.46
CA TYR A 299 -6.99 -19.63 17.36
C TYR A 299 -8.08 -20.70 17.49
N LEU A 300 -7.66 -21.95 17.72
CA LEU A 300 -8.58 -23.09 17.84
C LEU A 300 -9.44 -22.98 19.10
N GLU A 301 -8.85 -22.57 20.23
CA GLU A 301 -9.52 -22.32 21.51
C GLU A 301 -10.55 -21.18 21.43
N THR A 302 -10.25 -20.10 20.69
CA THR A 302 -11.08 -18.88 20.67
C THR A 302 -12.11 -18.85 19.54
N LYS A 303 -11.79 -19.42 18.37
CA LYS A 303 -12.64 -19.34 17.15
C LYS A 303 -13.16 -20.71 16.67
N GLY A 304 -12.63 -21.82 17.18
CA GLY A 304 -12.93 -23.16 16.67
C GLY A 304 -12.26 -23.48 15.32
N GLU A 305 -11.46 -22.54 14.79
CA GLU A 305 -10.77 -22.65 13.50
C GLU A 305 -9.25 -22.58 13.70
N LYS A 306 -8.49 -23.20 12.80
CA LYS A 306 -7.02 -23.10 12.80
C LYS A 306 -6.58 -21.79 12.15
N PHE A 307 -5.39 -21.31 12.52
CA PHE A 307 -4.71 -20.24 11.80
C PHE A 307 -4.65 -20.54 10.28
N PRO A 308 -5.06 -19.60 9.39
CA PRO A 308 -5.05 -19.82 7.95
C PRO A 308 -3.62 -19.89 7.41
N SER A 309 -3.18 -21.09 7.03
CA SER A 309 -1.82 -21.33 6.51
C SER A 309 -1.63 -20.89 5.05
N ASP A 310 -2.69 -20.67 4.27
CA ASP A 310 -2.62 -20.11 2.92
C ASP A 310 -2.43 -18.57 2.98
N PRO A 311 -1.31 -18.03 2.46
CA PRO A 311 -1.08 -16.59 2.35
C PRO A 311 -2.13 -15.83 1.57
N LYS A 312 -2.81 -16.44 0.58
CA LYS A 312 -3.85 -15.77 -0.21
C LYS A 312 -5.13 -15.61 0.62
N GLN A 313 -5.54 -16.61 1.37
CA GLN A 313 -6.58 -16.50 2.39
C GLN A 313 -6.22 -15.49 3.50
N GLN A 314 -4.97 -15.45 3.97
CA GLN A 314 -4.50 -14.41 4.91
C GLN A 314 -4.71 -13.01 4.33
N LEU A 315 -4.28 -12.78 3.08
CA LEU A 315 -4.42 -11.49 2.40
C LEU A 315 -5.89 -11.10 2.19
N LEU A 316 -6.73 -12.06 1.78
CA LEU A 316 -8.17 -11.86 1.59
C LEU A 316 -8.86 -11.40 2.89
N LEU A 317 -8.54 -12.04 4.01
CA LEU A 317 -9.07 -11.70 5.33
C LEU A 317 -8.57 -10.32 5.80
N ALA A 318 -7.28 -10.02 5.63
CA ALA A 318 -6.70 -8.73 6.00
C ALA A 318 -7.30 -7.56 5.19
N VAL A 319 -7.57 -7.74 3.89
CA VAL A 319 -8.26 -6.73 3.06
C VAL A 319 -9.68 -6.46 3.57
N LYS A 320 -10.44 -7.51 3.90
CA LYS A 320 -11.78 -7.38 4.48
C LYS A 320 -11.74 -6.64 5.83
N ALA A 321 -10.85 -7.02 6.74
CA ALA A 321 -10.68 -6.37 8.03
C ALA A 321 -10.37 -4.87 7.90
N VAL A 322 -9.53 -4.45 6.92
CA VAL A 322 -9.28 -3.01 6.68
C VAL A 322 -10.57 -2.30 6.26
N PHE A 323 -11.35 -2.87 5.34
CA PHE A 323 -12.63 -2.30 4.92
C PHE A 323 -13.67 -2.27 6.05
N ASP A 324 -13.74 -3.31 6.89
CA ASP A 324 -14.64 -3.37 8.04
C ASP A 324 -14.30 -2.34 9.13
N SER A 325 -13.01 -2.10 9.36
CA SER A 325 -12.55 -1.10 10.32
C SER A 325 -12.96 0.34 9.99
N TRP A 326 -13.36 0.61 8.74
CA TRP A 326 -13.94 1.89 8.34
C TRP A 326 -15.17 2.25 9.19
N ASP A 327 -16.00 1.27 9.53
CA ASP A 327 -17.20 1.46 10.36
C ASP A 327 -17.02 0.89 11.78
N SER A 328 -15.78 0.91 12.28
CA SER A 328 -15.52 0.71 13.72
C SER A 328 -16.18 1.83 14.53
N SER A 329 -16.65 1.51 15.74
CA SER A 329 -17.24 2.49 16.66
C SER A 329 -16.31 3.67 16.95
N ARG A 330 -14.98 3.45 16.91
CA ARG A 330 -13.94 4.47 17.08
C ARG A 330 -13.84 5.37 15.84
N ALA A 331 -13.82 4.80 14.63
CA ALA A 331 -13.78 5.54 13.38
C ALA A 331 -15.06 6.35 13.12
N ILE A 332 -16.24 5.78 13.38
CA ILE A 332 -17.53 6.49 13.30
C ILE A 332 -17.57 7.68 14.27
N LYS A 333 -17.18 7.46 15.54
CA LYS A 333 -17.15 8.53 16.55
C LYS A 333 -16.13 9.61 16.22
N TYR A 334 -14.96 9.25 15.68
CA TYR A 334 -13.97 10.22 15.19
C TYR A 334 -14.50 11.05 14.02
N ARG A 335 -15.15 10.44 13.02
CA ARG A 335 -15.77 11.15 11.90
C ARG A 335 -16.84 12.13 12.38
N SER A 336 -17.71 11.70 13.30
CA SER A 336 -18.76 12.52 13.89
C SER A 336 -18.21 13.74 14.64
N ILE A 337 -17.28 13.54 15.58
CA ILE A 337 -16.69 14.63 16.39
C ILE A 337 -16.00 15.69 15.52
N ASN A 338 -15.28 15.25 14.47
CA ASN A 338 -14.54 16.14 13.58
C ASN A 338 -15.36 16.61 12.36
N GLN A 339 -16.68 16.34 12.33
CA GLN A 339 -17.61 16.72 11.27
C GLN A 339 -17.19 16.25 9.85
N ILE A 340 -16.46 15.14 9.78
CA ILE A 340 -15.92 14.56 8.55
C ILE A 340 -17.06 13.91 7.75
N THR A 341 -17.35 14.48 6.58
CA THR A 341 -18.39 14.01 5.65
C THR A 341 -17.83 13.83 4.24
N GLY A 342 -18.56 13.12 3.37
CA GLY A 342 -18.22 12.96 1.95
C GLY A 342 -17.07 11.99 1.62
N LEU A 343 -16.42 11.39 2.62
CA LEU A 343 -15.44 10.31 2.38
C LEU A 343 -16.14 9.00 2.02
N LYS A 344 -15.60 8.29 1.02
CA LYS A 344 -16.16 7.04 0.49
C LYS A 344 -15.82 5.79 1.33
N GLY A 345 -14.65 5.79 1.96
CA GLY A 345 -14.06 4.61 2.59
C GLY A 345 -12.58 4.83 2.92
N THR A 346 -11.89 3.75 3.28
CA THR A 346 -10.42 3.71 3.39
C THR A 346 -9.79 3.07 2.16
N ALA A 347 -8.58 3.49 1.80
CA ALA A 347 -7.72 2.68 0.95
C ALA A 347 -7.07 1.55 1.78
N VAL A 348 -6.67 0.48 1.11
CA VAL A 348 -5.81 -0.59 1.67
C VAL A 348 -4.45 -0.49 0.98
N ASN A 349 -3.36 -0.46 1.73
CA ASN A 349 -2.01 -0.45 1.17
C ASN A 349 -1.34 -1.77 1.49
N ILE A 350 -1.01 -2.56 0.47
CA ILE A 350 -0.33 -3.84 0.57
C ILE A 350 1.09 -3.63 0.03
N GLN A 351 2.10 -3.85 0.87
CA GLN A 351 3.48 -3.48 0.54
C GLN A 351 4.46 -4.56 0.99
N CYS A 352 5.45 -4.88 0.16
CA CYS A 352 6.52 -5.81 0.50
C CYS A 352 7.19 -5.44 1.83
N MET A 353 7.37 -6.45 2.69
CA MET A 353 8.11 -6.31 3.95
C MET A 353 9.59 -5.98 3.69
N VAL A 354 10.15 -5.24 4.65
CA VAL A 354 11.59 -5.02 4.82
C VAL A 354 11.89 -5.11 6.31
N PHE A 355 12.92 -5.88 6.68
CA PHE A 355 13.13 -6.32 8.06
C PHE A 355 14.25 -5.54 8.73
N GLY A 356 13.91 -4.67 9.69
CA GLY A 356 14.90 -4.01 10.54
C GLY A 356 15.53 -4.95 11.59
N ASN A 357 15.02 -6.18 11.74
CA ASN A 357 15.36 -7.16 12.78
C ASN A 357 16.13 -8.39 12.25
N MET A 358 16.85 -8.26 11.13
CA MET A 358 17.75 -9.30 10.58
C MET A 358 19.19 -9.21 11.12
N GLY A 359 19.38 -8.77 12.37
CA GLY A 359 20.70 -8.59 12.99
C GLY A 359 21.22 -7.14 12.93
N ASN A 360 22.46 -6.95 13.40
CA ASN A 360 22.99 -5.62 13.75
C ASN A 360 23.32 -4.71 12.54
N THR A 361 23.24 -5.23 11.31
CA THR A 361 23.33 -4.45 10.06
C THR A 361 21.95 -3.98 9.55
N SER A 362 20.87 -4.31 10.26
CA SER A 362 19.50 -3.90 9.94
C SER A 362 18.94 -3.03 11.06
N GLY A 363 17.95 -2.20 10.75
CA GLY A 363 17.29 -1.38 11.77
C GLY A 363 16.06 -0.64 11.27
N THR A 364 15.46 0.16 12.15
CA THR A 364 14.26 0.96 11.85
C THR A 364 14.37 2.32 12.52
N GLY A 365 13.79 3.35 11.91
CA GLY A 365 13.79 4.68 12.50
C GLY A 365 12.66 5.59 12.03
N VAL A 366 12.45 6.63 12.83
CA VAL A 366 11.45 7.69 12.61
C VAL A 366 12.16 9.02 12.73
N LEU A 367 12.03 9.89 11.73
CA LEU A 367 12.59 11.23 11.81
C LEU A 367 11.70 12.31 11.20
N PHE A 368 12.04 13.54 11.55
CA PHE A 368 11.62 14.79 10.94
C PHE A 368 12.84 15.37 10.20
N THR A 369 12.64 16.00 9.04
CA THR A 369 13.75 16.64 8.29
C THR A 369 14.35 17.85 9.02
N ARG A 370 13.65 18.36 10.03
CA ARG A 370 14.02 19.46 10.92
C ARG A 370 13.51 19.16 12.33
N ASN A 371 14.03 19.83 13.34
CA ASN A 371 13.50 19.73 14.70
C ASN A 371 12.05 20.26 14.74
N PRO A 372 11.04 19.44 15.10
CA PRO A 372 9.63 19.85 15.05
C PRO A 372 9.25 20.85 16.16
N SER A 373 10.06 20.96 17.22
CA SER A 373 9.83 21.84 18.37
C SER A 373 10.52 23.20 18.22
N THR A 374 11.67 23.27 17.54
CA THR A 374 12.47 24.51 17.39
C THR A 374 12.53 25.05 15.96
N GLY A 375 12.16 24.25 14.95
CA GLY A 375 12.33 24.58 13.53
C GLY A 375 13.77 24.48 13.00
N GLU A 376 14.74 24.10 13.86
CA GLU A 376 16.16 23.98 13.49
C GLU A 376 16.35 22.99 12.34
N LYS A 377 17.16 23.36 11.34
CA LYS A 377 17.48 22.50 10.18
C LYS A 377 18.54 21.44 10.50
N LYS A 378 18.28 20.63 11.53
CA LYS A 378 18.98 19.37 11.84
C LYS A 378 17.97 18.22 11.69
N LEU A 379 18.38 17.08 11.13
CA LEU A 379 17.56 15.86 11.20
C LEU A 379 17.30 15.53 12.67
N TYR A 380 16.03 15.34 13.03
CA TYR A 380 15.59 15.05 14.40
C TYR A 380 14.80 13.76 14.40
N GLY A 381 15.23 12.75 15.14
CA GLY A 381 14.59 11.45 15.12
C GLY A 381 15.32 10.39 15.91
N GLU A 382 14.80 9.18 15.79
CA GLU A 382 15.13 8.03 16.60
C GLU A 382 15.37 6.80 15.71
N PHE A 383 16.25 5.92 16.16
CA PHE A 383 16.65 4.69 15.46
C PHE A 383 16.79 3.53 16.45
N LEU A 384 16.47 2.31 16.00
CA LEU A 384 16.77 1.07 16.70
C LEU A 384 17.49 0.10 15.76
N VAL A 385 18.68 -0.33 16.17
CA VAL A 385 19.40 -1.45 15.55
C VAL A 385 18.68 -2.77 15.87
N ASN A 386 18.55 -3.65 14.87
CA ASN A 386 17.98 -4.99 15.01
C ASN A 386 16.58 -4.99 15.65
N ALA A 387 15.61 -4.30 15.02
CA ALA A 387 14.26 -4.03 15.55
C ALA A 387 13.20 -3.90 14.42
N GLN A 388 11.92 -4.11 14.74
CA GLN A 388 10.79 -3.77 13.86
C GLN A 388 10.18 -2.42 14.24
N GLY A 389 9.46 -1.78 13.30
CA GLY A 389 8.86 -0.46 13.54
C GLY A 389 7.84 -0.40 14.69
N GLU A 390 7.33 -1.57 15.09
CA GLU A 390 6.54 -1.78 16.31
C GLU A 390 7.33 -1.49 17.59
N ASP A 391 8.58 -1.97 17.70
CA ASP A 391 9.41 -1.79 18.90
C ASP A 391 9.70 -0.32 19.20
N VAL A 392 9.75 0.53 18.16
CA VAL A 392 9.90 1.99 18.26
C VAL A 392 8.62 2.66 18.76
N VAL A 393 7.45 2.18 18.31
CA VAL A 393 6.14 2.77 18.67
C VAL A 393 5.69 2.32 20.07
N ALA A 394 6.02 1.08 20.46
CA ALA A 394 5.68 0.52 21.76
C ALA A 394 6.60 1.03 22.90
N GLY A 395 7.77 1.59 22.59
CA GLY A 395 8.71 2.12 23.59
C GLY A 395 9.39 1.06 24.47
N ILE A 396 9.25 -0.23 24.13
CA ILE A 396 9.81 -1.38 24.87
C ILE A 396 11.35 -1.33 24.90
N ARG A 397 11.97 -0.74 23.88
CA ARG A 397 13.41 -0.48 23.80
C ARG A 397 13.65 1.02 23.75
N THR A 398 14.59 1.50 24.55
CA THR A 398 15.08 2.89 24.50
C THR A 398 15.61 3.20 23.09
N PRO A 399 15.05 4.17 22.36
CA PRO A 399 15.55 4.54 21.04
C PRO A 399 16.90 5.26 21.09
N GLU A 400 17.68 5.15 20.02
CA GLU A 400 18.99 5.78 19.85
C GLU A 400 18.92 6.98 18.87
N ASP A 401 19.88 7.91 18.93
CA ASP A 401 19.98 9.02 17.97
C ASP A 401 20.35 8.49 16.56
N LEU A 402 20.02 9.25 15.53
CA LEU A 402 20.39 8.99 14.14
C LEU A 402 21.92 8.94 13.92
N ASP A 403 22.72 9.50 14.83
CA ASP A 403 24.18 9.33 14.82
C ASP A 403 24.62 7.87 15.13
N THR A 404 23.81 7.03 15.79
CA THR A 404 24.02 5.55 15.80
C THR A 404 23.90 4.99 14.38
N MET A 405 22.82 5.33 13.66
CA MET A 405 22.62 4.84 12.28
C MET A 405 23.78 5.24 11.37
N LYS A 406 24.27 6.47 11.50
CA LYS A 406 25.46 6.98 10.79
C LYS A 406 26.75 6.21 11.11
N SER A 407 26.88 5.70 12.33
CA SER A 407 28.05 4.96 12.80
C SER A 407 28.01 3.48 12.39
N CYS A 408 26.84 2.84 12.49
CA CYS A 408 26.66 1.42 12.21
C CYS A 408 26.32 1.13 10.73
N MET A 409 25.76 2.10 10.00
CA MET A 409 25.18 1.95 8.66
C MET A 409 25.42 3.19 7.77
N PRO A 410 26.67 3.65 7.59
CA PRO A 410 26.99 4.95 6.99
C PRO A 410 26.44 5.14 5.56
N GLU A 411 26.40 4.09 4.74
CA GLU A 411 25.85 4.14 3.38
C GLU A 411 24.33 4.37 3.39
N ALA A 412 23.60 3.67 4.26
CA ALA A 412 22.16 3.83 4.42
C ALA A 412 21.82 5.20 5.05
N TYR A 413 22.67 5.71 5.94
CA TYR A 413 22.54 7.06 6.49
C TYR A 413 22.77 8.14 5.41
N LYS A 414 23.75 7.94 4.51
CA LYS A 414 23.96 8.84 3.37
C LYS A 414 22.77 8.84 2.41
N GLU A 415 22.25 7.66 2.04
CA GLU A 415 21.02 7.57 1.24
C GLU A 415 19.83 8.22 1.98
N LEU A 416 19.73 8.08 3.30
CA LEU A 416 18.69 8.71 4.10
C LEU A 416 18.74 10.25 4.01
N VAL A 417 19.92 10.86 4.19
CA VAL A 417 20.12 12.31 4.05
C VAL A 417 19.75 12.79 2.64
N GLU A 418 20.24 12.12 1.60
CA GLU A 418 19.93 12.45 0.20
C GLU A 418 18.42 12.35 -0.09
N ASN A 419 17.75 11.28 0.37
CA ASN A 419 16.30 11.14 0.26
C ASN A 419 15.54 12.27 1.03
N CYS A 420 16.05 12.72 2.18
CA CYS A 420 15.43 13.79 2.96
C CYS A 420 15.52 15.14 2.26
N GLU A 421 16.64 15.46 1.61
CA GLU A 421 16.72 16.66 0.78
C GLU A 421 15.77 16.60 -0.42
N ILE A 422 15.65 15.44 -1.08
CA ILE A 422 14.70 15.26 -2.18
C ILE A 422 13.26 15.50 -1.69
N LEU A 423 12.90 14.99 -0.52
CA LEU A 423 11.59 15.20 0.10
C LEU A 423 11.31 16.68 0.42
N GLU A 424 12.19 17.39 1.12
CA GLU A 424 12.00 18.83 1.39
C GLU A 424 11.90 19.64 0.10
N ARG A 425 12.78 19.37 -0.88
CA ARG A 425 12.85 20.09 -2.15
C ARG A 425 11.60 19.84 -3.01
N HIS A 426 11.05 18.64 -2.99
CA HIS A 426 9.88 18.24 -3.77
C HIS A 426 8.57 18.76 -3.16
N TYR A 427 8.35 18.55 -1.86
CA TYR A 427 7.11 18.93 -1.17
C TYR A 427 7.08 20.39 -0.70
N LYS A 428 8.26 21.04 -0.58
CA LYS A 428 8.45 22.41 -0.07
C LYS A 428 7.97 22.62 1.38
N ASP A 429 8.06 21.57 2.20
CA ASP A 429 7.60 21.54 3.59
C ASP A 429 8.50 20.62 4.45
N MET A 430 8.39 20.71 5.78
CA MET A 430 9.02 19.77 6.71
C MET A 430 8.38 18.38 6.52
N MET A 431 9.19 17.32 6.51
CA MET A 431 8.70 15.95 6.28
C MET A 431 8.98 15.02 7.44
N VAL A 432 7.95 14.24 7.81
CA VAL A 432 8.06 13.10 8.74
C VAL A 432 8.29 11.83 7.91
N LYS A 433 9.29 11.04 8.28
CA LYS A 433 9.68 9.82 7.58
C LYS A 433 9.90 8.67 8.56
N LEU A 434 9.01 7.69 8.48
CA LEU A 434 9.13 6.39 9.15
C LEU A 434 9.67 5.39 8.11
N LYS A 435 10.89 4.86 8.29
CA LYS A 435 11.53 3.94 7.34
C LYS A 435 12.29 2.84 8.08
N SER A 436 11.96 1.59 7.77
CA SER A 436 12.82 0.44 8.05
C SER A 436 13.96 0.40 7.03
N TYR A 437 15.15 -0.02 7.47
CA TYR A 437 16.34 -0.19 6.63
C TYR A 437 16.84 -1.64 6.69
N LEU A 438 16.95 -2.24 5.51
CA LEU A 438 17.79 -3.40 5.26
C LEU A 438 19.08 -2.92 4.59
N LEU A 439 20.23 -3.26 5.17
CA LEU A 439 21.49 -3.35 4.42
C LEU A 439 21.78 -4.82 4.13
N GLY A 440 21.24 -5.27 3.01
CA GLY A 440 21.47 -6.57 2.39
C GLY A 440 21.09 -6.48 0.91
N ARG A 441 21.87 -7.13 0.04
CA ARG A 441 21.55 -7.33 -1.39
C ARG A 441 21.01 -8.73 -1.60
#